data_AF-A0A7S4IKS2-F1
#
_entry.id   AF-A0A7S4IKS2-F1
#
_cell.length_a   1.000
_cell.length_b   1.000
_cell.length_c   1.000
_cell.angle_alpha   90.00
_cell.angle_beta   90.00
_cell.angle_gamma   90.00
#
_symmetry.space_group_name_H-M   'P 1'
#
loop_
_entity.id
_entity.type
_entity.pdbx_description
1 polymer ?
#
loop_
_entity_poly.entity_id
_entity_poly.type
_entity_poly.pdbx_seq_one_letter_code
_entity_poly.pdbx_strand_id
1 'polypeptide(L)'
;LESCFFSSLMANHGPSYGLDAELKAKQDSKYDPVIVGKVVRWINAVTNAGVTEANIHEDLKSGVVLCNLANALCPRIVPKINNGKMPFIQMENINAFLVALKRLGVPDTDIFMTVDLFEAKNM
;
A
#
# COMPACT_ATOMS: atom_id res chain seq x y z
N LEU A 1 2.48 19.60 57.26
CA LEU A 1 3.72 18.82 57.35
C LEU A 1 3.36 17.43 56.86
N GLU A 2 3.27 17.25 55.54
CA GLU A 2 4.36 16.65 54.73
C GLU A 2 4.51 15.15 55.09
N SER A 3 4.32 14.14 54.24
CA SER A 3 4.53 14.06 52.78
C SER A 3 3.94 12.76 52.23
N CYS A 4 3.47 12.85 50.97
CA CYS A 4 3.58 11.89 49.87
C CYS A 4 3.83 10.40 50.19
N PHE A 5 2.84 9.55 49.89
CA PHE A 5 3.11 8.32 49.15
C PHE A 5 2.29 8.33 47.86
N PHE A 6 3.01 8.57 46.77
CA PHE A 6 2.57 8.56 45.39
C PHE A 6 2.01 7.15 45.06
N SER A 7 0.71 7.04 44.82
CA SER A 7 0.15 5.94 44.02
C SER A 7 -0.65 6.55 42.89
N SER A 8 0.09 7.01 41.87
CA SER A 8 -0.45 7.40 40.57
C SER A 8 0.05 6.39 39.56
N LEU A 9 -0.83 5.47 39.14
CA LEU A 9 -1.02 5.09 37.74
C LEU A 9 -2.21 4.10 37.63
N MET A 10 -3.42 4.60 37.87
CA MET A 10 -4.58 4.05 37.16
C MET A 10 -4.69 4.83 35.86
N ALA A 11 -3.87 4.46 34.86
CA ALA A 11 -4.07 4.94 33.50
C ALA A 11 -5.35 4.28 32.98
N ASN A 12 -6.48 4.96 33.22
CA ASN A 12 -7.72 4.77 32.50
C ASN A 12 -7.42 4.92 31.00
N HIS A 13 -7.17 3.81 30.31
CA HIS A 13 -7.41 3.73 28.88
C HIS A 13 -8.87 3.32 28.70
N GLY A 14 -9.74 4.33 28.66
CA GLY A 14 -11.09 4.15 28.15
C GLY A 14 -11.06 3.67 26.70
N PRO A 15 -12.14 3.10 26.16
CA PRO A 15 -12.20 2.68 24.77
C PRO A 15 -11.87 3.88 23.88
N SER A 16 -10.82 3.78 23.05
CA SER A 16 -10.54 4.77 22.01
C SER A 16 -11.65 4.70 20.96
N TYR A 17 -12.74 5.41 21.19
CA TYR A 17 -13.88 5.51 20.28
C TYR A 17 -14.10 6.98 19.96
N GLY A 18 -13.83 7.34 18.71
CA GLY A 18 -14.01 8.68 18.17
C GLY A 18 -13.04 8.94 17.03
N LEU A 19 -11.78 9.25 17.37
CA LEU A 19 -10.77 9.67 16.38
C LEU A 19 -10.40 8.57 15.38
N ASP A 20 -10.21 7.33 15.84
CA ASP A 20 -9.77 6.21 15.00
C ASP A 20 -10.87 5.75 14.04
N ALA A 21 -12.12 5.80 14.48
CA ALA A 21 -13.29 5.43 13.67
C ALA A 21 -13.59 6.46 12.58
N GLU A 22 -13.46 7.76 12.90
CA GLU A 22 -13.62 8.85 11.93
C GLU A 22 -12.49 8.89 10.91
N LEU A 23 -11.25 8.57 11.30
CA LEU A 23 -10.13 8.43 10.37
C LEU A 23 -10.37 7.30 9.38
N LYS A 24 -10.81 6.13 9.86
CA LYS A 24 -11.08 4.97 9.03
C LYS A 24 -12.21 5.23 8.02
N ALA A 25 -13.30 5.86 8.45
CA ALA A 25 -14.41 6.22 7.57
C ALA A 25 -14.01 7.20 6.44
N LYS A 26 -13.05 8.10 6.70
CA LYS A 26 -12.50 9.00 5.67
C LYS A 26 -11.53 8.31 4.71
N GLN A 27 -10.91 7.20 5.12
CA GLN A 27 -10.11 6.37 4.21
C GLN A 27 -11.03 5.52 3.33
N ASP A 28 -12.06 4.92 3.92
CA ASP A 28 -13.05 4.11 3.20
C ASP A 28 -13.83 4.92 2.15
N SER A 29 -14.00 6.23 2.34
CA SER A 29 -14.66 7.09 1.34
C SER A 29 -13.85 7.33 0.06
N LYS A 30 -12.54 6.99 0.05
CA LYS A 30 -11.70 7.06 -1.15
C LYS A 30 -11.73 5.79 -1.98
N TYR A 31 -12.24 4.69 -1.43
CA TYR A 31 -12.29 3.40 -2.10
C TYR A 31 -13.53 3.28 -2.97
N ASP A 32 -13.37 3.48 -4.29
CA ASP A 32 -14.45 3.34 -5.26
C ASP A 32 -14.36 1.95 -5.94
N PRO A 33 -15.34 1.05 -5.73
CA PRO A 33 -15.33 -0.29 -6.33
C PRO A 33 -15.36 -0.24 -7.87
N VAL A 34 -15.93 0.81 -8.47
CA VAL A 34 -15.94 1.00 -9.91
C VAL A 34 -14.53 1.30 -10.43
N ILE A 35 -13.73 2.06 -9.67
CA ILE A 35 -12.33 2.34 -10.03
C ILE A 35 -11.50 1.06 -9.89
N VAL A 36 -11.69 0.30 -8.81
CA VAL A 36 -10.99 -0.97 -8.57
C VAL A 36 -11.18 -1.93 -9.75
N GLY A 37 -12.42 -2.15 -10.20
CA GLY A 37 -12.68 -3.02 -11.34
C GLY A 37 -12.03 -2.55 -12.65
N LYS A 38 -11.93 -1.23 -12.87
CA LYS A 38 -11.19 -0.68 -14.03
C LYS A 38 -9.70 -0.92 -13.92
N VAL A 39 -9.12 -0.70 -12.73
CA VAL A 39 -7.69 -0.92 -12.46
C VAL A 39 -7.32 -2.38 -12.65
N VAL A 40 -8.08 -3.31 -12.06
CA VAL A 40 -7.85 -4.76 -12.19
C VAL A 40 -7.92 -5.19 -13.65
N ARG A 41 -8.93 -4.73 -14.40
CA ARG A 41 -9.06 -5.04 -15.82
C ARG A 41 -7.87 -4.54 -16.62
N TRP A 42 -7.42 -3.32 -16.37
CA TRP A 42 -6.28 -2.74 -17.08
C TRP A 42 -4.98 -3.47 -16.77
N ILE A 43 -4.70 -3.76 -15.48
CA ILE A 43 -3.51 -4.52 -15.08
C ILE A 43 -3.48 -5.88 -15.75
N ASN A 44 -4.60 -6.60 -15.76
CA ASN A 44 -4.70 -7.91 -16.40
C ASN A 44 -4.56 -7.84 -17.92
N ALA A 45 -5.11 -6.82 -18.56
CA ALA A 45 -4.96 -6.63 -20.00
C ALA A 45 -3.50 -6.38 -20.41
N VAL A 46 -2.72 -5.71 -19.56
CA VAL A 46 -1.31 -5.38 -19.85
C VAL A 46 -0.35 -6.50 -19.43
N THR A 47 -0.60 -7.17 -18.30
CA THR A 47 0.36 -8.10 -17.67
C THR A 47 -0.05 -9.57 -17.70
N ASN A 48 -1.33 -9.87 -17.97
CA ASN A 48 -1.90 -11.22 -17.85
C ASN A 48 -1.66 -11.87 -16.48
N ALA A 49 -1.58 -11.07 -15.41
CA ALA A 49 -1.21 -11.52 -14.06
C ALA A 49 -2.33 -12.22 -13.28
N GLY A 50 -3.59 -12.10 -13.70
CA GLY A 50 -4.72 -12.74 -13.03
C GLY A 50 -5.13 -12.08 -11.72
N VAL A 51 -4.90 -10.77 -11.57
CA VAL A 51 -5.31 -9.97 -10.40
C VAL A 51 -6.83 -10.00 -10.25
N THR A 52 -7.31 -10.07 -9.02
CA THR A 52 -8.75 -10.10 -8.70
C THR A 52 -9.15 -8.89 -7.87
N GLU A 53 -10.41 -8.45 -8.00
CA GLU A 53 -10.93 -7.34 -7.18
C GLU A 53 -10.97 -7.72 -5.69
N ALA A 54 -11.26 -8.99 -5.38
CA ALA A 54 -11.34 -9.48 -4.01
C ALA A 54 -10.00 -9.54 -3.29
N ASN A 55 -8.89 -9.77 -4.01
CA ASN A 55 -7.56 -9.94 -3.44
C ASN A 55 -6.53 -8.93 -3.99
N ILE A 56 -6.99 -7.77 -4.49
CA ILE A 56 -6.13 -6.79 -5.16
C ILE A 56 -4.88 -6.43 -4.35
N HIS A 57 -5.02 -6.28 -3.04
CA HIS A 57 -3.88 -6.03 -2.16
C HIS A 57 -2.87 -7.18 -2.19
N GLU A 58 -3.29 -8.41 -1.92
CA GLU A 58 -2.40 -9.58 -1.88
C GLU A 58 -1.74 -9.85 -3.25
N ASP A 59 -2.49 -9.66 -4.33
CA ASP A 59 -2.00 -9.83 -5.70
C ASP A 59 -0.90 -8.81 -6.06
N LEU A 60 -0.98 -7.58 -5.53
CA LEU A 60 -0.03 -6.51 -5.80
C LEU A 60 1.09 -6.39 -4.75
N LYS A 61 0.89 -6.92 -3.53
CA LYS A 61 1.80 -6.80 -2.38
C LYS A 61 3.22 -7.31 -2.65
N SER A 62 3.36 -8.31 -3.51
CA SER A 62 4.68 -8.83 -3.90
C SER A 62 5.54 -7.81 -4.67
N GLY A 63 4.92 -6.78 -5.26
CA GLY A 63 5.53 -5.83 -6.17
C GLY A 63 5.87 -6.39 -7.57
N VAL A 64 5.77 -7.71 -7.78
CA VAL A 64 6.16 -8.36 -9.04
C VAL A 64 5.24 -7.92 -10.18
N VAL A 65 3.92 -7.95 -9.97
CA VAL A 65 2.92 -7.53 -10.96
C VAL A 65 3.12 -6.06 -11.34
N LEU A 66 3.40 -5.20 -10.35
CA LEU A 66 3.64 -3.78 -10.57
C LEU A 66 4.90 -3.53 -11.39
N CYS A 67 6.01 -4.21 -11.07
CA CYS A 67 7.24 -4.10 -11.86
C CYS A 67 7.04 -4.59 -13.31
N ASN A 68 6.29 -5.68 -13.50
CA ASN A 68 5.95 -6.19 -14.83
C ASN A 68 5.07 -5.20 -15.60
N LEU A 69 4.11 -4.55 -14.93
CA LEU A 69 3.28 -3.49 -15.50
C LEU A 69 4.14 -2.32 -15.99
N ALA A 70 5.06 -1.83 -15.16
CA ALA A 70 5.97 -0.76 -15.58
C ALA A 70 6.84 -1.18 -16.78
N ASN A 71 7.35 -2.41 -16.78
CA ASN A 71 8.16 -2.94 -17.89
C ASN A 71 7.35 -3.15 -19.18
N ALA A 72 6.04 -3.41 -19.08
CA ALA A 72 5.17 -3.49 -20.25
C ALA A 72 4.93 -2.11 -20.88
N LEU A 73 4.89 -1.04 -20.07
CA LEU A 73 4.75 0.34 -20.55
C LEU A 73 6.07 0.90 -21.09
N CYS A 74 7.17 0.64 -20.39
CA CYS A 74 8.51 1.07 -20.79
C CYS A 74 9.48 -0.10 -20.60
N PRO A 75 9.92 -0.76 -21.69
CA PRO A 75 10.79 -1.93 -21.59
C PRO A 75 12.05 -1.66 -20.76
N ARG A 76 12.33 -2.57 -19.81
CA ARG A 76 13.52 -2.56 -18.93
C ARG A 76 13.60 -1.38 -17.95
N ILE A 77 12.53 -0.62 -17.72
CA ILE A 77 12.53 0.46 -16.73
C ILE A 77 12.77 -0.05 -15.30
N VAL A 78 12.28 -1.25 -14.99
CA VAL A 78 12.63 -2.04 -13.80
C VAL A 78 13.53 -3.20 -14.24
N PRO A 79 14.86 -3.09 -14.10
CA PRO A 79 15.80 -4.07 -14.65
C PRO A 79 15.86 -5.39 -13.89
N LYS A 80 15.49 -5.39 -12.61
CA LYS A 80 15.55 -6.56 -11.73
C LYS A 80 14.23 -6.69 -10.97
N ILE A 81 13.60 -7.86 -11.07
CA ILE A 81 12.38 -8.22 -10.35
C ILE A 81 12.68 -9.50 -9.59
N ASN A 82 12.36 -9.52 -8.29
CA ASN A 82 12.68 -10.63 -7.43
C ASN A 82 11.39 -11.36 -6.98
N ASN A 83 11.35 -12.68 -7.12
CA ASN A 83 10.16 -13.48 -6.77
C ASN A 83 10.22 -14.03 -5.33
N GLY A 84 11.16 -13.57 -4.51
CA GLY A 84 11.29 -13.98 -3.11
C GLY A 84 10.09 -13.56 -2.26
N LYS A 85 9.68 -14.45 -1.35
CA LYS A 85 8.54 -14.22 -0.44
C LYS A 85 8.91 -13.41 0.82
N MET A 86 10.19 -13.10 1.01
CA MET A 86 10.66 -12.37 2.18
C MET A 86 10.14 -10.92 2.13
N PRO A 87 9.63 -10.35 3.26
CA PRO A 87 9.10 -8.99 3.30
C PRO A 87 10.00 -7.93 2.66
N PHE A 88 11.30 -7.97 2.97
CA PHE A 88 12.29 -7.06 2.39
C PHE A 88 12.34 -7.10 0.85
N ILE A 89 12.18 -8.28 0.26
CA ILE A 89 12.18 -8.47 -1.20
C ILE A 89 10.93 -7.87 -1.83
N GLN A 90 9.77 -8.05 -1.19
CA GLN A 90 8.51 -7.47 -1.66
C GLN A 90 8.57 -5.95 -1.60
N MET A 91 9.08 -5.39 -0.50
CA MET A 91 9.31 -3.94 -0.35
C MET A 91 10.31 -3.39 -1.38
N GLU A 92 11.37 -4.13 -1.70
CA GLU A 92 12.36 -3.77 -2.73
C GLU A 92 11.69 -3.66 -4.12
N ASN A 93 10.86 -4.64 -4.50
CA ASN A 93 10.12 -4.61 -5.75
C ASN A 93 9.14 -3.41 -5.80
N ILE A 94 8.35 -3.20 -4.74
CA ILE A 94 7.42 -2.07 -4.67
C ILE A 94 8.21 -0.77 -4.88
N ASN A 95 9.31 -0.57 -4.15
CA ASN A 95 10.14 0.63 -4.29
C ASN A 95 10.70 0.78 -5.72
N ALA A 96 11.12 -0.30 -6.36
CA ALA A 96 11.60 -0.27 -7.75
C ALA A 96 10.51 0.18 -8.73
N PHE A 97 9.26 -0.24 -8.51
CA PHE A 97 8.11 0.25 -9.26
C PHE A 97 7.85 1.74 -9.03
N LEU A 98 7.91 2.23 -7.78
CA LEU A 98 7.74 3.66 -7.47
C LEU A 98 8.78 4.52 -8.18
N VAL A 99 10.04 4.07 -8.20
CA VAL A 99 11.12 4.75 -8.95
C VAL A 99 10.83 4.75 -10.46
N ALA A 100 10.25 3.67 -11.00
CA ALA A 100 9.84 3.61 -12.39
C ALA A 100 8.70 4.60 -12.71
N LEU A 101 7.71 4.75 -11.82
CA LEU A 101 6.64 5.74 -11.99
C LEU A 101 7.18 7.17 -12.11
N LYS A 102 8.14 7.55 -11.25
CA LYS A 102 8.82 8.86 -11.33
C LYS A 102 9.50 9.07 -12.68
N ARG A 103 10.18 8.03 -13.18
CA ARG A 103 10.82 8.05 -14.51
C ARG A 103 9.83 8.13 -15.67
N LEU A 104 8.62 7.59 -15.50
CA LEU A 104 7.51 7.71 -16.44
C LEU A 104 6.82 9.09 -16.38
N GLY A 105 7.21 9.96 -15.43
CA GLY A 105 6.67 11.31 -15.29
C GLY A 105 5.45 11.41 -14.39
N VAL A 106 5.16 10.40 -13.57
CA VAL A 106 4.10 10.49 -12.56
C VAL A 106 4.53 11.48 -11.46
N PRO A 107 3.69 12.48 -11.11
CA PRO A 107 4.00 13.42 -10.04
C PRO A 107 4.18 12.74 -8.68
N ASP A 108 5.09 13.24 -7.85
CA ASP A 108 5.36 12.70 -6.51
C ASP A 108 4.12 12.75 -5.58
N THR A 109 3.18 13.67 -5.84
CA THR A 109 1.91 13.77 -5.09
C THR A 109 0.94 12.63 -5.36
N ASP A 110 1.12 11.92 -6.48
CA ASP A 110 0.24 10.83 -6.94
C ASP A 110 0.90 9.45 -6.71
N ILE A 111 2.07 9.43 -6.08
CA ILE A 111 2.84 8.23 -5.78
C ILE A 111 2.66 7.85 -4.30
N PHE A 112 2.21 6.63 -4.06
CA PHE A 112 2.10 6.06 -2.72
C PHE A 112 3.46 5.64 -2.15
N MET A 113 3.54 5.44 -0.83
CA MET A 113 4.74 4.92 -0.18
C MET A 113 4.73 3.40 -0.13
N THR A 114 5.92 2.77 -0.11
CA THR A 114 6.06 1.31 -0.01
C THR A 114 5.22 0.68 1.11
N VAL A 115 5.15 1.33 2.28
CA VAL A 115 4.39 0.85 3.44
C VAL A 115 2.88 0.93 3.24
N ASP A 116 2.40 1.86 2.41
CA ASP A 116 0.96 2.04 2.15
C ASP A 116 0.37 0.81 1.49
N LEU A 117 1.07 0.29 0.49
CA LEU A 117 0.70 -0.95 -0.21
C LEU A 117 1.11 -2.19 0.57
N PHE A 118 2.28 -2.23 1.22
CA PHE A 118 2.74 -3.44 1.89
C PHE A 118 1.89 -3.83 3.12
N GLU A 119 1.43 -2.83 3.88
CA GLU A 119 0.65 -3.01 5.11
C GLU A 119 -0.85 -2.74 4.92
N ALA A 120 -1.33 -2.53 3.68
CA ALA A 120 -2.71 -2.13 3.37
C ALA A 120 -3.19 -0.88 4.14
N LYS A 121 -2.30 0.06 4.45
CA LYS A 121 -2.63 1.24 5.27
C LYS A 121 -3.43 2.30 4.52
N ASN A 122 -3.29 2.35 3.20
CA ASN A 122 -3.93 3.34 2.35
C ASN A 122 -4.20 2.73 0.95
N MET A 123 -5.24 1.87 0.90
CA MET A 123 -5.72 1.19 -0.31
C MET A 123 -6.94 1.88 -0.91
#